data_AF-T0ZI81-F1
#
_entry.id   AF-T0ZI81-F1
#
_cell.length_a   1.000
_cell.length_b   1.000
_cell.length_c   1.000
_cell.angle_alpha   90.00
_cell.angle_beta   90.00
_cell.angle_gamma   90.00
#
_symmetry.space_group_name_H-M   'P 1'
#
loop_
_entity.id
_entity.type
_entity.pdbx_description
1 polymer ?
#
loop_
_entity_poly.entity_id
_entity_poly.type
_entity_poly.pdbx_seq_one_letter_code
_entity_poly.pdbx_strand_id
1 'polypeptide(L)'
;DHDQPTGLVGARGALPVWARIMAQIGGVSLDMPPPQGLNDVWIDYATGLQTTPACDGANAVEVAVPASAQLAPMAGCGLIGSM
;
A
#
# COMPACT_ATOMS: atom_id res chain seq x y z
N ASP A 1 29.16 -21.77 1.51
CA ASP A 1 27.75 -21.59 1.82
C ASP A 1 27.39 -22.30 3.12
N HIS A 2 28.07 -21.97 4.22
CA HIS A 2 28.03 -22.80 5.43
C HIS A 2 26.97 -22.31 6.44
N ASP A 3 25.96 -21.56 5.97
CA ASP A 3 24.86 -20.96 6.75
C ASP A 3 25.27 -20.24 8.05
N GLN A 4 26.52 -19.80 8.14
CA GLN A 4 27.02 -19.09 9.31
C GLN A 4 26.52 -17.65 9.32
N PRO A 5 26.32 -17.06 10.53
CA PRO A 5 25.92 -15.66 10.65
C PRO A 5 26.88 -14.73 9.91
N THR A 6 26.32 -13.83 9.11
CA THR A 6 27.10 -12.86 8.32
C THR A 6 27.53 -11.63 9.11
N GLY A 7 27.04 -11.47 10.35
CA GLY A 7 27.22 -10.25 11.16
C GLY A 7 26.43 -9.04 10.65
N LEU A 8 25.65 -9.21 9.58
CA LEU A 8 24.82 -8.18 8.97
C LEU A 8 23.37 -8.35 9.43
N VAL A 9 22.63 -7.23 9.53
CA VAL A 9 21.24 -7.23 10.03
C VAL A 9 20.29 -6.73 8.95
N GLY A 10 19.21 -7.48 8.74
CA GLY A 10 18.20 -7.18 7.73
C GLY A 10 18.81 -7.01 6.33
N ALA A 11 18.28 -6.06 5.57
CA ALA A 11 18.76 -5.78 4.21
C ALA A 11 20.05 -4.93 4.17
N ARG A 12 20.68 -4.59 5.31
CA ARG A 12 21.87 -3.70 5.34
C ARG A 12 23.07 -4.25 4.57
N GLY A 13 23.16 -5.57 4.44
CA GLY A 13 24.18 -6.23 3.62
C GLY A 13 23.84 -6.26 2.13
N ALA A 14 22.64 -6.77 1.79
CA ALA A 14 22.25 -7.06 0.42
C ALA A 14 21.77 -5.82 -0.36
N LEU A 15 21.07 -4.87 0.28
CA LEU A 15 20.47 -3.72 -0.40
C LEU A 15 21.50 -2.82 -1.09
N PRO A 16 22.68 -2.52 -0.51
CA PRO A 16 23.71 -1.76 -1.21
C PRO A 16 24.28 -2.48 -2.44
N VAL A 17 24.40 -3.81 -2.37
CA VAL A 17 24.83 -4.63 -3.51
C VAL A 17 23.78 -4.59 -4.61
N TRP A 18 22.51 -4.81 -4.27
CA TRP A 18 21.38 -4.71 -5.18
C TRP A 18 21.27 -3.33 -5.83
N ALA A 19 21.41 -2.25 -5.06
CA ALA A 19 21.33 -0.89 -5.58
C ALA A 19 22.43 -0.59 -6.62
N ARG A 20 23.65 -1.08 -6.39
CA ARG A 20 24.75 -0.96 -7.36
C ARG A 20 24.46 -1.74 -8.64
N ILE A 21 23.87 -2.93 -8.53
CA ILE A 21 23.44 -3.73 -9.68
C ILE A 21 22.39 -2.95 -10.47
N MET A 22 21.30 -2.51 -9.83
CA MET A 22 20.20 -1.80 -10.51
C MET A 22 20.65 -0.51 -11.21
N ALA A 23 21.64 0.20 -10.66
CA ALA A 23 22.22 1.38 -11.29
C ALA A 23 22.98 1.07 -12.60
N GLN A 24 23.39 -0.18 -12.81
CA GLN A 24 24.21 -0.59 -13.95
C GLN A 24 23.44 -1.43 -14.98
N ILE A 25 22.38 -2.14 -14.61
CA ILE A 25 21.73 -3.10 -15.52
C ILE A 25 20.87 -2.45 -16.62
N GLY A 26 20.69 -1.12 -16.60
CA GLY A 26 19.81 -0.43 -17.55
C GLY A 26 18.34 -0.84 -17.38
N GLY A 27 17.83 -0.77 -16.15
CA GLY A 27 16.47 -1.18 -15.82
C GLY A 27 15.40 -0.43 -16.62
N VAL A 28 14.28 -1.11 -16.88
CA VAL A 28 13.06 -0.48 -17.39
C VAL A 28 12.24 0.08 -16.23
N SER A 29 11.45 1.12 -16.50
CA SER A 29 10.48 1.61 -15.52
C SER A 29 9.52 0.49 -15.12
N LEU A 30 9.33 0.32 -13.82
CA LEU A 30 8.28 -0.55 -13.31
C LEU A 30 6.93 0.13 -13.53
N ASP A 31 6.13 -0.44 -14.43
CA ASP A 31 4.73 -0.08 -14.61
C ASP A 31 3.86 -1.15 -13.94
N MET A 32 2.98 -0.71 -13.03
CA MET A 32 2.06 -1.57 -12.30
C MET A 32 0.64 -1.06 -12.55
N PRO A 33 0.02 -1.46 -13.68
CA PRO A 33 -1.35 -1.05 -13.95
C PRO A 33 -2.28 -1.58 -12.87
N PRO A 34 -3.37 -0.85 -12.54
CA PRO A 34 -4.32 -1.29 -11.54
C PRO A 34 -4.86 -2.70 -11.87
N PRO A 35 -4.89 -3.60 -10.87
CA PRO A 35 -5.44 -4.93 -11.06
C PRO A 35 -6.94 -4.85 -11.38
N GLN A 36 -7.40 -5.74 -12.26
CA GLN A 36 -8.82 -5.80 -12.64
C GLN A 36 -9.69 -6.17 -11.44
N GLY A 37 -10.84 -5.50 -11.33
CA GLY A 37 -11.84 -5.82 -10.29
C GLY A 37 -11.48 -5.33 -8.90
N LEU A 38 -10.48 -4.46 -8.74
CA LEU A 38 -10.26 -3.70 -7.52
C LEU A 38 -10.63 -2.22 -7.71
N ASN A 39 -11.13 -1.61 -6.64
CA ASN A 39 -11.33 -0.17 -6.53
C ASN A 39 -10.48 0.36 -5.38
N ASP A 40 -9.82 1.49 -5.60
CA ASP A 40 -9.16 2.22 -4.53
C ASP A 40 -10.21 3.01 -3.73
N VAL A 41 -10.19 2.82 -2.41
CA VAL A 41 -11.14 3.43 -1.48
C VAL A 41 -10.42 3.93 -0.23
N TRP A 42 -10.97 4.97 0.39
CA TRP A 42 -10.47 5.51 1.64
C TRP A 42 -11.10 4.79 2.83
N ILE A 43 -10.26 4.27 3.72
CA ILE A 43 -10.67 3.72 5.01
C ILE A 43 -9.93 4.44 6.14
N ASP A 44 -10.54 4.47 7.32
CA ASP A 44 -9.79 4.77 8.53
C ASP A 44 -8.93 3.57 8.90
N TYR A 45 -7.62 3.78 9.03
CA TYR A 45 -6.65 2.73 9.30
C TYR A 45 -6.94 1.96 10.60
N ALA A 46 -7.45 2.65 11.62
CA ALA A 46 -7.67 2.04 12.94
C ALA A 46 -8.92 1.13 12.97
N THR A 47 -10.00 1.53 12.30
CA THR A 47 -11.31 0.85 12.39
C THR A 47 -11.66 0.05 11.14
N GLY A 48 -11.07 0.37 9.99
CA GLY A 48 -11.43 -0.19 8.69
C GLY A 48 -12.75 0.34 8.12
N LEU A 49 -13.38 1.33 8.75
CA LEU A 49 -14.60 1.96 8.22
C LEU A 49 -14.26 2.85 7.03
N GLN A 50 -15.18 2.91 6.06
CA GLN A 50 -15.04 3.82 4.94
C GLN A 50 -15.03 5.27 5.44
N THR A 51 -14.07 6.06 4.97
CA THR A 51 -13.88 7.47 5.38
C THR A 51 -13.54 8.32 4.16
N THR A 52 -13.17 9.59 4.38
CA THR A 52 -12.44 10.41 3.42
C THR A 52 -11.28 11.13 4.12
N PRO A 53 -10.27 11.62 3.38
CA PRO A 53 -9.22 12.45 3.97
C PRO A 53 -9.73 13.74 4.62
N ALA A 54 -10.91 14.24 4.21
CA ALA A 54 -11.54 15.41 4.84
C ALA A 54 -12.23 15.08 6.19
N CYS A 55 -12.55 13.82 6.41
CA CYS A 55 -13.28 13.34 7.58
C CYS A 55 -12.35 12.80 8.67
N ASP A 56 -11.32 12.05 8.29
CA ASP A 56 -10.25 11.62 9.18
C ASP A 56 -8.88 11.72 8.50
N GLY A 57 -8.39 12.95 8.31
CA GLY A 57 -7.14 13.18 7.58
C GLY A 57 -5.89 12.61 8.25
N ALA A 58 -5.94 12.25 9.54
CA ALA A 58 -4.81 11.67 10.24
C ALA A 58 -4.69 10.16 10.02
N ASN A 59 -5.82 9.46 9.84
CA ASN A 59 -5.86 8.00 9.73
C ASN A 59 -6.42 7.48 8.40
N ALA A 60 -6.93 8.36 7.52
CA ALA A 60 -7.41 7.96 6.21
C ALA A 60 -6.26 7.39 5.37
N VAL A 61 -6.41 6.13 4.96
CA VAL A 61 -5.50 5.45 4.04
C VAL A 61 -6.26 4.92 2.84
N GLU A 62 -5.63 4.98 1.67
CA GLU A 62 -6.18 4.41 0.45
C GLU A 62 -5.79 2.95 0.36
N VAL A 63 -6.77 2.09 0.10
CA VAL A 63 -6.58 0.66 -0.04
C VAL A 63 -7.34 0.14 -1.25
N ALA A 64 -6.77 -0.84 -1.94
CA ALA A 64 -7.45 -1.53 -3.03
C ALA A 64 -8.33 -2.65 -2.46
N VAL A 65 -9.64 -2.59 -2.73
CA VAL A 65 -10.62 -3.61 -2.32
C VAL A 65 -11.33 -4.19 -3.53
N PRO A 66 -11.90 -5.41 -3.47
CA PRO A 66 -12.74 -5.93 -4.54
C PRO A 66 -13.84 -4.93 -4.91
N ALA A 67 -14.11 -4.74 -6.19
CA ALA A 67 -15.13 -3.79 -6.66
C ALA A 67 -16.54 -4.10 -6.12
N SER A 68 -16.78 -5.35 -5.69
CA SER A 68 -18.01 -5.78 -5.04
C SER A 68 -18.02 -5.60 -3.52
N ALA A 69 -16.97 -5.04 -2.91
CA ALA A 69 -16.86 -4.90 -1.47
C ALA A 69 -17.85 -3.85 -0.95
N GLN A 70 -18.62 -4.22 0.09
CA GLN A 70 -19.47 -3.30 0.83
C GLN A 70 -18.75 -2.89 2.11
N LEU A 71 -18.32 -1.62 2.18
CA LEU A 71 -17.68 -1.08 3.37
C LEU A 71 -18.70 -0.35 4.24
N ALA A 72 -18.59 -0.55 5.55
CA ALA A 72 -19.41 0.19 6.51
C ALA A 72 -18.92 1.65 6.57
N PRO A 73 -19.81 2.64 6.40
CA PRO A 73 -19.41 4.04 6.45
C PRO A 73 -19.08 4.48 7.88
N MET A 74 -18.07 5.31 8.02
CA MET A 74 -17.78 6.00 9.28
C MET A 74 -18.94 6.95 9.63
N ALA A 75 -19.42 6.85 10.88
CA ALA A 75 -20.49 7.71 11.37
C ALA A 75 -20.07 9.19 11.36
N GLY A 76 -20.99 10.08 10.98
CA GLY A 76 -20.72 11.53 10.93
C GLY A 76 -19.91 12.00 9.72
N CYS A 77 -19.49 11.09 8.85
CA CYS A 77 -18.60 11.35 7.73
C CYS A 77 -19.32 11.79 6.44
N GLY A 78 -20.65 11.88 6.46
CA GLY A 78 -21.45 12.31 5.30
C GLY A 78 -21.43 11.36 4.10
N LEU A 79 -20.98 10.12 4.28
CA LEU A 79 -20.80 9.10 3.23
C LEU A 79 -22.10 8.49 2.70
N ILE A 80 -23.23 9.17 2.89
CA ILE A 80 -24.55 8.67 2.49
C ILE A 80 -24.89 9.22 1.10
N GLY A 81 -24.60 8.43 0.07
CA GLY A 81 -25.24 8.54 -1.25
C GLY A 81 -24.43 9.25 -2.34
N SER A 82 -23.72 8.47 -3.16
CA SER A 82 -23.73 8.69 -4.62
C SER A 82 -24.72 7.68 -5.18
N MET A 83 -25.95 8.13 -5.44
CA MET A 83 -26.89 7.41 -6.31
C MET A 83 -26.49 7.62 -7.76
#